data_AF-G8TJG4-F1
#
_entry.id   AF-G8TJG4-F1
#
_cell.length_a   1.000
_cell.length_b   1.000
_cell.length_c   1.000
_cell.angle_alpha   90.00
_cell.angle_beta   90.00
_cell.angle_gamma   90.00
#
_symmetry.space_group_name_H-M   'P 1'
#
loop_
_entity.id
_entity.type
_entity.pdbx_description
1 polymer ?
#
loop_
_entity_poly.entity_id
_entity_poly.type
_entity_poly.pdbx_seq_one_letter_code
_entity_poly.pdbx_strand_id
1 'polypeptide(L)'
;MLYYKDEFTDFCMNHKTGFLRYAGLARKAISHYLGNRYNPEEFDPAIEFLIRQCIAGWVELKVFDKEPYDWPSIDNFLRYVLNDDYPDITYDRIILDKGYNGVMRGELPKHHA
;
A
#
# COMPACT_ATOMS: atom_id res chain seq x y z
N MET A 1 25.66 -18.40 -6.60
CA MET A 1 24.60 -17.58 -7.23
C MET A 1 23.27 -18.19 -6.78
N LEU A 2 22.71 -17.69 -5.67
CA LEU A 2 21.55 -18.29 -5.00
C LEU A 2 20.26 -17.74 -5.62
N TYR A 3 19.71 -18.47 -6.60
CA TYR A 3 18.39 -18.22 -7.19
C TYR A 3 17.29 -18.88 -6.34
N TYR A 4 17.13 -18.44 -5.10
CA TYR A 4 15.93 -18.73 -4.32
C TYR A 4 15.22 -17.41 -4.08
N LYS A 5 14.50 -16.95 -5.10
CA LYS A 5 13.38 -16.03 -4.91
C LYS A 5 12.32 -16.88 -4.23
N ASP A 6 12.27 -16.77 -2.90
CA ASP A 6 11.52 -17.60 -1.96
C ASP A 6 10.15 -18.03 -2.51
N GLU A 7 9.83 -19.33 -2.42
CA GLU A 7 8.55 -19.91 -2.87
C GLU A 7 7.36 -19.14 -2.30
N PHE A 8 7.51 -18.57 -1.10
CA PHE A 8 6.52 -17.70 -0.48
C PHE A 8 6.34 -16.37 -1.22
N THR A 9 7.43 -15.71 -1.61
CA THR A 9 7.37 -14.48 -2.43
C THR A 9 6.70 -14.78 -3.77
N ASP A 10 7.02 -15.91 -4.38
CA ASP A 10 6.44 -16.31 -5.66
C ASP A 10 4.94 -16.66 -5.50
N PHE A 11 4.55 -17.30 -4.39
CA PHE A 11 3.16 -17.52 -4.03
C PHE A 11 2.39 -16.21 -3.86
N CYS A 12 2.92 -15.28 -3.06
CA CYS A 12 2.29 -13.98 -2.77
C CYS A 12 2.16 -13.11 -4.02
N MET A 13 3.17 -13.13 -4.90
CA MET A 13 3.28 -12.18 -6.00
C MET A 13 2.76 -12.70 -7.33
N ASN A 14 2.85 -14.00 -7.61
CA ASN A 14 2.61 -14.56 -8.94
C ASN A 14 1.49 -15.63 -8.96
N HIS A 15 1.08 -16.18 -7.82
CA HIS A 15 0.03 -17.21 -7.79
C HIS A 15 -1.39 -16.61 -7.89
N LYS A 16 -2.34 -17.35 -8.49
CA LYS A 16 -3.74 -16.90 -8.63
C LYS A 16 -4.43 -16.68 -7.28
N THR A 17 -4.06 -17.46 -6.27
CA THR A 17 -4.51 -17.30 -4.87
C THR A 17 -3.80 -16.13 -4.16
N GLY A 18 -2.75 -15.56 -4.78
CA GLY A 18 -2.03 -14.35 -4.38
C GLY A 18 -2.83 -13.05 -4.51
N PHE A 19 -4.14 -13.14 -4.78
CA PHE A 19 -5.02 -11.98 -5.00
C PHE A 19 -4.49 -11.03 -6.09
N LEU A 20 -3.91 -11.60 -7.16
CA LEU A 20 -3.20 -10.87 -8.21
C LEU A 20 -4.04 -9.75 -8.84
N ARG A 21 -5.36 -9.94 -8.96
CA ARG A 21 -6.29 -8.93 -9.48
C ARG A 21 -6.29 -7.63 -8.66
N TYR A 22 -5.91 -7.69 -7.39
CA TYR A 22 -5.83 -6.56 -6.47
C TYR A 22 -4.43 -5.99 -6.31
N ALA A 23 -3.41 -6.57 -6.96
CA ALA A 23 -2.02 -6.10 -6.85
C ALA A 23 -1.87 -4.62 -7.20
N GLY A 24 -2.52 -4.16 -8.28
CA GLY A 24 -2.47 -2.75 -8.68
C GLY A 24 -3.12 -1.79 -7.66
N LEU A 25 -4.18 -2.24 -6.97
CA LEU A 25 -4.82 -1.43 -5.91
C LEU A 25 -3.99 -1.43 -4.64
N ALA A 26 -3.42 -2.58 -4.24
CA ALA A 26 -2.53 -2.68 -3.10
C ALA A 26 -1.31 -1.78 -3.28
N ARG A 27 -0.63 -1.83 -4.42
CA ARG A 27 0.53 -0.96 -4.70
C ARG A 27 0.18 0.53 -4.65
N LYS A 28 -0.99 0.91 -5.17
CA LYS A 28 -1.47 2.30 -5.06
C LYS A 28 -1.71 2.72 -3.61
N ALA A 29 -2.33 1.86 -2.80
CA ALA A 29 -2.51 2.13 -1.38
C ALA A 29 -1.17 2.25 -0.67
N ILE A 30 -0.26 1.29 -0.87
CA ILE A 30 1.07 1.32 -0.27
C ILE A 30 1.84 2.59 -0.66
N SER A 31 1.87 2.93 -1.95
CA SER A 31 2.51 4.16 -2.43
C SER A 31 1.87 5.42 -1.85
N HIS A 32 0.55 5.41 -1.62
CA HIS A 32 -0.15 6.55 -1.02
C HIS A 32 0.27 6.81 0.43
N TYR A 33 0.37 5.75 1.26
CA TYR A 33 0.70 5.89 2.68
C TYR A 33 2.21 5.97 2.96
N LEU A 34 3.05 5.30 2.17
CA LEU A 34 4.50 5.30 2.35
C LEU A 34 5.21 6.39 1.55
N GLY A 35 4.61 6.86 0.46
CA GLY A 35 5.21 7.85 -0.44
C GLY A 35 6.56 7.38 -0.97
N ASN A 36 7.58 8.22 -0.80
CA ASN A 36 8.96 7.95 -1.26
C ASN A 36 9.65 6.78 -0.55
N ARG A 37 9.08 6.25 0.53
CA ARG A 37 9.63 5.11 1.28
C ARG A 37 9.23 3.76 0.69
N TYR A 38 8.29 3.75 -0.26
CA TYR A 38 7.89 2.53 -0.93
C TYR A 38 8.86 2.21 -2.07
N ASN A 39 9.66 1.16 -1.88
CA ASN A 39 10.40 0.51 -2.95
C ASN A 39 9.78 -0.87 -3.25
N PRO A 40 9.12 -1.07 -4.41
CA PRO A 40 8.46 -2.34 -4.73
C PRO A 40 9.40 -3.55 -4.83
N GLU A 41 10.71 -3.34 -4.97
CA GLU A 41 11.70 -4.42 -5.02
C GLU A 41 12.17 -4.86 -3.63
N GLU A 42 12.01 -4.00 -2.63
CA GLU A 42 12.45 -4.22 -1.24
C GLU A 42 11.28 -4.30 -0.26
N PHE A 43 10.07 -3.99 -0.71
CA PHE A 43 8.86 -4.03 0.12
C PHE A 43 8.48 -5.47 0.46
N ASP A 44 8.08 -5.69 1.71
CA ASP A 44 7.76 -7.02 2.21
C ASP A 44 6.57 -7.63 1.43
N PRO A 45 6.79 -8.76 0.72
CA PRO A 45 5.73 -9.45 -0.01
C PRO A 45 4.57 -9.92 0.88
N ALA A 46 4.82 -10.20 2.16
CA ALA A 46 3.80 -10.61 3.12
C ALA A 46 2.82 -9.46 3.42
N ILE A 47 3.33 -8.24 3.61
CA ILE A 47 2.52 -7.04 3.83
C ILE A 47 1.70 -6.71 2.58
N GLU A 48 2.32 -6.76 1.39
CA GLU A 48 1.58 -6.54 0.14
C GLU A 48 0.48 -7.59 -0.04
N PHE A 49 0.75 -8.86 0.28
CA PHE A 49 -0.24 -9.93 0.24
C PHE A 49 -1.39 -9.73 1.24
N LEU A 50 -1.10 -9.30 2.47
CA LEU A 50 -2.11 -8.95 3.47
C LEU A 50 -3.03 -7.81 2.97
N ILE A 51 -2.44 -6.74 2.43
CA ILE A 51 -3.21 -5.61 1.90
C ILE A 51 -4.10 -6.06 0.75
N ARG A 52 -3.61 -6.92 -0.14
CA ARG A 52 -4.42 -7.50 -1.23
C ARG A 52 -5.61 -8.31 -0.69
N GLN A 53 -5.41 -9.09 0.37
CA GLN A 53 -6.50 -9.84 1.03
C GLN A 53 -7.55 -8.91 1.62
N CYS A 54 -7.14 -7.84 2.32
CA CYS A 54 -8.06 -6.88 2.89
C CYS A 54 -8.87 -6.15 1.81
N ILE A 55 -8.22 -5.71 0.73
CA ILE A 55 -8.89 -5.11 -0.42
C ILE A 55 -9.91 -6.08 -1.04
N ALA A 56 -9.55 -7.36 -1.18
CA ALA A 56 -10.47 -8.37 -1.65
C ALA A 56 -11.72 -8.44 -0.76
N GLY A 57 -11.54 -8.55 0.56
CA GLY A 57 -12.62 -8.59 1.53
C GLY A 57 -13.54 -7.37 1.46
N TRP A 58 -12.99 -6.15 1.45
CA TRP A 58 -13.81 -4.93 1.36
C TRP A 58 -14.59 -4.83 0.04
N VAL A 59 -13.97 -5.20 -1.08
CA VAL A 59 -14.64 -5.22 -2.38
C VAL A 59 -15.76 -6.27 -2.40
N GLU A 60 -15.52 -7.44 -1.82
CA GLU A 60 -16.52 -8.51 -1.76
C GLU A 60 -17.71 -8.13 -0.87
N LEU A 61 -17.47 -7.55 0.31
CA LEU A 61 -18.53 -6.97 1.15
C LEU A 61 -19.36 -5.92 0.38
N LYS A 62 -18.69 -5.03 -0.37
CA LYS A 62 -19.38 -4.02 -1.17
C LYS A 62 -20.23 -4.63 -2.29
N VAL A 63 -19.69 -5.63 -2.99
CA VAL A 63 -20.28 -6.19 -4.21
C VAL A 63 -21.40 -7.18 -3.88
N PHE A 64 -21.17 -8.07 -2.93
CA PHE A 64 -22.09 -9.16 -2.59
C PHE A 64 -23.07 -8.75 -1.50
N ASP A 65 -22.57 -8.17 -0.41
CA ASP A 65 -23.41 -7.83 0.74
C ASP A 65 -24.00 -6.41 0.64
N LYS A 66 -23.60 -5.65 -0.40
CA LYS A 66 -24.05 -4.27 -0.69
C LYS A 66 -23.72 -3.26 0.41
N GLU A 67 -22.86 -3.63 1.35
CA GLU A 67 -22.41 -2.76 2.43
C GLU A 67 -21.66 -1.54 1.87
N PRO A 68 -21.90 -0.32 2.38
CA PRO A 68 -21.09 0.83 2.01
C PRO A 68 -19.64 0.65 2.46
N TYR A 69 -18.70 1.28 1.74
CA TYR A 69 -17.32 1.32 2.23
C TYR A 69 -17.25 2.18 3.47
N ASP A 70 -16.78 1.59 4.58
CA ASP A 70 -16.36 2.32 5.76
C ASP A 70 -14.94 2.87 5.53
N TRP A 71 -14.87 3.97 4.77
CA TRP A 71 -13.61 4.62 4.44
C TRP A 71 -12.76 4.98 5.67
N PRO A 72 -13.33 5.54 6.76
CA PRO A 72 -12.58 5.77 7.99
C PRO A 72 -11.89 4.52 8.56
N SER A 73 -12.62 3.39 8.65
CA SER A 73 -12.04 2.14 9.15
C SER A 73 -10.96 1.58 8.22
N ILE A 74 -11.19 1.66 6.90
CA ILE A 74 -10.20 1.26 5.89
C ILE A 74 -8.93 2.10 5.99
N ASP A 75 -9.07 3.43 6.10
CA ASP A 75 -7.94 4.36 6.22
C ASP A 75 -7.14 4.11 7.51
N ASN A 76 -7.83 3.94 8.63
CA ASN A 76 -7.19 3.61 9.91
C ASN A 76 -6.43 2.28 9.85
N PHE A 77 -7.02 1.25 9.25
CA PHE A 77 -6.36 -0.05 9.08
C PHE A 77 -5.10 0.06 8.22
N LEU A 78 -5.18 0.72 7.06
CA LEU A 78 -4.03 0.87 6.16
C LEU A 78 -2.92 1.70 6.80
N ARG A 79 -3.26 2.75 7.55
CA ARG A 79 -2.29 3.51 8.35
C ARG A 79 -1.65 2.67 9.43
N TYR A 80 -2.42 1.83 10.12
CA TYR A 80 -1.90 0.94 11.16
C TYR A 80 -0.89 -0.02 10.53
N VAL A 81 -1.32 -0.83 9.56
CA VAL A 81 -0.47 -1.85 8.91
C VAL A 81 0.78 -1.24 8.27
N LEU A 82 0.67 -0.10 7.61
CA LEU A 82 1.81 0.48 6.87
C LEU A 82 2.71 1.38 7.72
N ASN A 83 2.27 1.87 8.89
CA ASN A 83 3.13 2.65 9.77
C ASN A 83 3.75 1.83 10.91
N ASP A 84 3.10 0.76 11.38
CA ASP A 84 3.63 -0.04 12.51
C ASP A 84 4.86 -0.88 12.11
N ASP A 85 4.92 -1.35 10.85
CA ASP A 85 6.08 -2.10 10.33
C ASP A 85 7.31 -1.21 10.03
N TYR A 86 7.17 0.12 10.11
CA TYR A 86 8.26 1.09 9.91
C TYR A 86 8.26 2.16 11.03
N PRO A 87 8.71 1.82 12.25
CA PRO A 87 8.56 2.66 13.44
C PRO A 87 9.40 3.95 13.49
N ASP A 88 10.07 4.37 12.41
CA ASP A 88 10.84 5.63 12.41
C ASP A 88 10.39 6.56 11.29
N ILE A 89 9.22 7.14 11.50
CA ILE A 89 8.72 8.23 10.66
C ILE A 89 8.18 9.29 11.58
N THR A 90 9.07 10.22 11.89
CA THR A 90 8.69 11.59 12.27
C THR A 90 8.02 12.21 11.03
N TYR A 91 6.79 11.82 10.69
CA TYR A 91 6.17 12.32 9.46
C TYR A 91 5.65 13.73 9.68
N ASP A 92 6.06 14.60 8.74
CA ASP A 92 5.63 15.98 8.56
C ASP A 92 4.10 16.10 8.71
N ARG A 93 3.69 16.48 9.92
CA ARG A 93 2.35 16.98 10.25
C ARG A 93 1.85 18.00 9.23
N ILE A 94 2.78 18.70 8.57
CA ILE A 94 2.58 19.67 7.49
C ILE A 94 1.89 19.06 6.25
N ILE A 95 2.12 17.79 5.91
CA ILE A 95 1.50 17.15 4.72
C ILE A 95 0.06 16.72 5.03
N LEU A 96 -0.21 16.29 6.27
CA LEU A 96 -1.54 15.91 6.72
C LEU A 96 -2.44 17.14 6.95
N ASP A 97 -1.90 18.21 7.55
CA ASP A 97 -2.65 19.44 7.85
C ASP A 97 -3.03 20.24 6.58
N LYS A 98 -2.30 20.03 5.47
CA LYS A 98 -2.58 20.74 4.21
C LYS A 98 -3.70 20.13 3.37
N GLY A 99 -4.20 18.94 3.74
CA GLY A 99 -5.11 18.17 2.90
C GLY A 99 -4.42 17.71 1.62
N TYR A 100 -4.63 16.46 1.25
CA TYR A 100 -4.01 15.86 0.06
C TYR A 100 -4.54 16.54 -1.22
N ASN A 101 -3.91 17.63 -1.64
CA ASN A 101 -4.19 18.28 -2.93
C ASN A 101 -3.42 17.51 -4.01
N GLY A 102 -4.10 16.54 -4.61
CA GLY A 102 -3.53 15.66 -5.62
C GLY A 102 -2.93 16.42 -6.79
N VAL A 103 -1.60 16.47 -6.85
CA VAL A 103 -0.84 16.64 -8.09
C VAL A 103 0.43 15.79 -7.99
N MET A 104 0.33 14.51 -8.34
CA MET A 104 1.48 13.77 -8.84
C MET A 104 1.68 14.18 -10.30
N ARG A 105 2.34 15.31 -10.54
CA ARG A 105 3.01 15.58 -11.82
C ARG A 105 4.44 15.97 -11.50
N GLY A 106 5.35 15.14 -12.02
CA GLY A 106 6.77 15.25 -11.75
C GLY A 106 7.29 16.64 -12.07
N GLU A 107 7.97 17.22 -11.10
CA GLU A 107 9.04 18.19 -11.27
C GLU A 107 9.88 18.11 -10.00
N LEU A 108 11.14 17.68 -10.14
CA LEU A 108 12.12 17.71 -9.05
C LEU A 108 12.33 19.18 -8.64
N PRO A 109 12.33 19.50 -7.33
CA PRO A 109 12.66 20.86 -6.90
C PRO A 109 14.10 21.16 -7.29
N LYS A 110 14.27 22.16 -8.15
CA LYS A 110 15.57 22.78 -8.41
C LYS A 110 16.07 23.35 -7.09
N HIS A 111 17.21 22.85 -6.62
CA HIS A 111 17.96 23.45 -5.54
C HIS A 111 18.28 24.91 -5.92
N HIS A 112 17.67 25.85 -5.22
CA HIS A 112 18.15 27.23 -5.17
C HIS A 112 19.31 27.29 -4.18
N ALA A 113 20.49 27.58 -4.71
CA ALA A 113 21.53 28.37 -4.06
C ALA A 113 21.98 29.41 -5.08
#